data_AF-A0A2M8Z8H2-F1
#
_entry.id   AF-A0A2M8Z8H2-F1
#
_cell.length_a   1.000
_cell.length_b   1.000
_cell.length_c   1.000
_cell.angle_alpha   90.00
_cell.angle_beta   90.00
_cell.angle_gamma   90.00
#
_symmetry.space_group_name_H-M   'P 1'
#
loop_
_entity.id
_entity.type
_entity.pdbx_description
1 polymer ?
#
loop_
_entity_poly.entity_id
_entity_poly.type
_entity_poly.pdbx_seq_one_letter_code
_entity_poly.pdbx_strand_id
1 'polypeptide(L)' 'MTFKEKYLAGEIEFEAIDDFIEEWNISSTPETLARFLGLNEEEEDVWIEESDEALKELLDRR' A
#
# COMPACT_ATOMS: atom_id res chain seq x y z
N MET A 1 5.68 -3.82 -10.33
CA MET A 1 6.00 -3.87 -8.91
C MET A 1 4.95 -3.06 -8.19
N THR A 2 4.44 -3.56 -7.09
CA THR A 2 3.43 -2.88 -6.27
C THR A 2 4.08 -1.81 -5.39
N PHE A 3 3.26 -0.96 -4.77
CA PHE A 3 3.71 -0.03 -3.74
C PHE A 3 4.55 -0.75 -2.67
N LYS A 4 4.02 -1.83 -2.09
CA LYS A 4 4.68 -2.60 -1.03
C LYS A 4 6.04 -3.15 -1.45
N GLU A 5 6.15 -3.71 -2.66
CA GLU A 5 7.42 -4.26 -3.15
C GLU A 5 8.50 -3.18 -3.26
N LYS A 6 8.12 -2.00 -3.77
CA LYS A 6 9.03 -0.86 -3.93
C LYS A 6 9.41 -0.24 -2.59
N TYR A 7 8.46 -0.13 -1.67
CA TYR A 7 8.68 0.38 -0.32
C TYR A 7 9.66 -0.51 0.44
N LEU A 8 9.43 -1.82 0.48
CA LEU A 8 10.31 -2.78 1.18
C LEU A 8 11.69 -2.92 0.52
N ALA A 9 11.81 -2.58 -0.77
CA ALA A 9 13.11 -2.48 -1.44
C ALA A 9 13.87 -1.17 -1.13
N GLY A 10 13.24 -0.22 -0.44
CA GLY A 10 13.79 1.12 -0.20
C GLY A 10 13.89 1.99 -1.46
N GLU A 11 13.11 1.67 -2.51
CA GLU A 11 13.09 2.46 -3.76
C GLU A 11 12.24 3.73 -3.64
N ILE A 12 11.25 3.72 -2.74
CA ILE A 12 10.29 4.80 -2.53
C ILE A 12 10.05 4.99 -1.03
N GLU A 13 9.63 6.19 -0.65
CA GLU A 13 9.16 6.49 0.70
C GLU A 13 7.70 6.04 0.89
N PHE A 14 7.24 5.93 2.13
CA PHE A 14 5.88 5.46 2.44
C PHE A 14 4.82 6.43 1.88
N GLU A 15 5.12 7.73 1.88
CA GLU A 15 4.25 8.79 1.37
C GLU A 15 3.91 8.64 -0.12
N ALA A 16 4.66 7.82 -0.87
CA ALA A 16 4.31 7.47 -2.24
C ALA A 16 2.99 6.67 -2.34
N ILE A 17 2.44 6.16 -1.24
CA ILE A 17 1.14 5.48 -1.22
C ILE A 17 0.04 6.35 -1.83
N ASP A 18 0.06 7.66 -1.60
CA ASP A 18 -0.90 8.62 -2.15
C ASP A 18 -0.87 8.62 -3.69
N ASP A 19 0.33 8.63 -4.29
CA ASP A 19 0.50 8.58 -5.75
C ASP A 19 -0.09 7.29 -6.33
N PHE A 20 0.13 6.15 -5.66
CA PHE A 20 -0.43 4.86 -6.09
C PHE A 20 -1.95 4.81 -5.95
N ILE A 21 -2.51 5.44 -4.91
CA ILE A 21 -3.97 5.56 -4.73
C ILE A 21 -4.55 6.41 -5.87
N GLU A 22 -3.91 7.51 -6.24
CA GLU A 22 -4.32 8.33 -7.38
C GLU A 22 -4.25 7.54 -8.69
N GLU A 23 -3.14 6.83 -8.95
CA GLU A 23 -2.97 5.98 -10.13
C GLU A 23 -4.07 4.90 -10.20
N TRP A 24 -4.38 4.25 -9.09
CA TRP A 24 -5.45 3.26 -9.02
C TRP A 24 -6.81 3.88 -9.34
N ASN A 25 -7.13 5.05 -8.77
CA ASN A 25 -8.41 5.75 -8.97
C ASN A 25 -8.66 6.13 -10.43
N ILE A 26 -7.61 6.45 -11.20
CA ILE A 26 -7.71 6.75 -12.63
C ILE A 26 -7.53 5.52 -13.52
N SER A 27 -7.12 4.39 -12.95
CA SER A 27 -6.95 3.15 -13.68
C SER A 27 -8.30 2.50 -14.01
N SER A 28 -8.31 1.65 -15.02
CA SER A 28 -9.46 0.78 -15.33
C SER A 28 -9.28 -0.63 -14.77
N THR A 29 -8.42 -0.80 -13.76
CA THR A 29 -8.18 -2.13 -13.20
C THR A 29 -9.42 -2.64 -12.45
N PRO A 30 -9.79 -3.92 -12.59
CA PRO A 30 -10.83 -4.53 -11.77
C PRO A 30 -10.32 -4.90 -10.36
N GLU A 31 -9.02 -4.73 -10.08
CA GLU A 31 -8.42 -5.08 -8.80
C GLU A 31 -8.82 -4.10 -7.69
N THR A 32 -8.93 -4.61 -6.46
CA THR A 32 -9.09 -3.76 -5.28
C THR A 32 -7.82 -2.95 -5.03
N LEU A 33 -7.96 -1.81 -4.35
CA LEU A 33 -6.85 -0.94 -4.01
C LEU A 33 -5.76 -1.68 -3.21
N ALA A 34 -6.13 -2.51 -2.23
CA ALA A 34 -5.19 -3.32 -1.47
C ALA A 34 -4.37 -4.27 -2.35
N ARG A 35 -5.01 -4.97 -3.30
CA ARG A 35 -4.29 -5.85 -4.24
C ARG A 35 -3.37 -5.06 -5.17
N PHE A 36 -3.80 -3.89 -5.64
CA PHE A 36 -2.98 -3.00 -6.46
C PHE A 36 -1.73 -2.51 -5.70
N LEU A 37 -1.90 -2.16 -4.42
CA LEU A 37 -0.80 -1.78 -3.51
C LEU A 37 0.07 -2.99 -3.10
N GLY A 38 -0.39 -4.21 -3.34
CA GLY A 38 0.29 -5.47 -2.98
C GLY A 38 0.14 -5.85 -1.51
N LEU A 39 -0.87 -5.31 -0.83
CA LEU A 39 -1.20 -5.65 0.55
C LEU A 39 -1.84 -7.05 0.63
N ASN A 40 -1.59 -7.75 1.74
CA ASN A 40 -2.33 -8.95 2.13
C ASN A 40 -3.55 -8.58 3.00
N GLU A 41 -4.37 -9.58 3.36
CA GLU A 41 -5.60 -9.34 4.16
C GLU A 41 -5.30 -8.66 5.51
N GLU A 42 -4.26 -9.10 6.24
CA GLU A 42 -3.88 -8.50 7.52
C GLU A 42 -3.43 -7.04 7.39
N GLU A 43 -2.66 -6.72 6.35
CA GLU A 43 -2.21 -5.36 6.06
C GLU A 43 -3.37 -4.46 5.64
N GLU A 44 -4.30 -4.99 4.82
CA GLU A 44 -5.52 -4.28 4.44
C GLU A 44 -6.40 -4.00 5.65
N ASP A 45 -6.59 -4.98 6.54
CA ASP A 45 -7.36 -4.82 7.77
C ASP A 45 -6.74 -3.74 8.68
N VAL A 46 -5.43 -3.79 8.93
CA VAL A 46 -4.73 -2.76 9.73
C VAL A 46 -4.86 -1.38 9.10
N TRP A 47 -4.74 -1.29 7.77
CA TRP A 47 -4.84 -0.02 7.08
C TRP A 47 -6.24 0.59 7.16
N ILE A 48 -7.27 -0.23 6.96
CA ILE A 48 -8.68 0.21 6.99
C ILE A 48 -9.17 0.48 8.42
N GLU A 49 -8.79 -0.37 9.38
CA GLU A 49 -9.29 -0.30 10.75
C GLU A 49 -8.49 0.65 11.65
N GLU A 50 -7.18 0.79 11.44
CA GLU A 50 -6.29 1.58 12.30
C GLU A 50 -5.87 2.89 11.63
N SER A 51 -4.94 2.85 10.66
CA SER A 51 -4.47 4.02 9.91
C SER A 51 -3.33 3.68 8.94
N ASP A 52 -2.99 4.65 8.07
CA ASP A 52 -1.75 4.68 7.28
C ASP A 52 -0.49 4.54 8.15
N GLU A 53 -0.44 5.19 9.32
CA GLU A 53 0.70 5.07 10.25
C GLU A 53 0.85 3.64 10.78
N ALA A 54 -0.26 2.98 11.15
CA ALA A 54 -0.22 1.60 11.62
C ALA A 54 0.23 0.63 10.51
N LEU A 55 -0.22 0.84 9.28
CA LEU A 55 0.26 0.09 8.12
C LEU A 55 1.77 0.29 7.92
N LYS A 56 2.26 1.54 8.00
CA LYS A 56 3.69 1.85 7.89
C LYS A 56 4.51 1.12 8.95
N GLU A 57 4.11 1.22 10.22
CA GLU A 57 4.79 0.52 11.32
C GLU A 57 4.81 -1.00 11.14
N LEU A 58 3.74 -1.59 10.58
CA LEU A 58 3.68 -3.02 10.27
C LEU A 58 4.68 -3.40 9.16
N LEU A 59 4.79 -2.58 8.10
CA LEU A 59 5.71 -2.81 7.00
C LEU A 59 7.17 -2.59 7.40
N ASP A 60 7.46 -1.59 8.22
CA ASP A 60 8.81 -1.25 8.72
C ASP A 60 9.42 -2.37 9.58
N ARG A 61 8.59 -3.27 10.11
CA ARG A 61 9.02 -4.42 10.92
C ARG A 61 9.46 -5.63 10.10
N ARG A 62 9.44 -5.55 8.77
CA ARG A 62 9.80 -6.63 7.85
C ARG A 62 11.21 -6.48 7.32
#